data_AF-A0A950LVX8-F1
#
_entry.id   AF-A0A950LVX8-F1
#
_cell.length_a   1.000
_cell.length_b   1.000
_cell.length_c   1.000
_cell.angle_alpha   90.00
_cell.angle_beta   90.00
_cell.angle_gamma   90.00
#
_symmetry.space_group_name_H-M   'P 1'
#
loop_
_entity.id
_entity.type
_entity.pdbx_description
1 polymer ?
#
loop_
_entity_poly.entity_id
_entity_poly.type
_entity_poly.pdbx_seq_one_letter_code
_entity_poly.pdbx_strand_id
1 'polypeptide(L)'
;MADMPLSRLARDFAAEISYHDWSDAPFRTDRAGHRREHDGRNASAFHLDATQTENVRINVMWVVAQVLGHHDPNLDIYRFAEACGVDTRTPSGQPRSGSITAGLRHDNIGRLGGPVLCHSCHVCDRAVQPDDQGKIRREGVARQDSSAVGWAWGPVVVHEECRTKLRTPLDHLVGNGYVSIWEKIAA
;
A
#
# COMPACT_ATOMS: atom_id res chain seq x y z
N MET A 1 -22.65 -5.63 -6.34
CA MET A 1 -21.57 -4.67 -6.05
C MET A 1 -20.88 -4.38 -7.37
N ALA A 2 -20.68 -3.11 -7.74
CA ALA A 2 -20.09 -2.76 -9.04
C ALA A 2 -18.67 -3.32 -9.11
N ASP A 3 -18.37 -4.09 -10.15
CA ASP A 3 -17.03 -4.58 -10.46
C ASP A 3 -16.15 -3.37 -10.82
N MET A 4 -15.26 -2.97 -9.91
CA MET A 4 -14.41 -1.80 -10.13
C MET A 4 -13.10 -2.26 -10.80
N PRO A 5 -12.77 -1.76 -12.01
CA PRO A 5 -11.55 -2.12 -12.69
C PRO A 5 -10.33 -1.58 -11.96
N LEU A 6 -9.21 -2.32 -12.00
CA LEU A 6 -7.93 -1.85 -11.47
C LEU A 6 -7.54 -0.51 -12.09
N SER A 7 -6.99 0.40 -11.26
CA SER A 7 -6.39 1.64 -11.74
C SER A 7 -5.30 1.34 -12.79
N ARG A 8 -5.01 2.30 -13.68
CA ARG A 8 -3.96 2.13 -14.68
C ARG A 8 -2.62 1.76 -14.04
N LEU A 9 -2.25 2.47 -12.97
CA LEU A 9 -1.01 2.22 -12.24
C LEU A 9 -0.96 0.78 -11.69
N ALA A 10 -2.04 0.30 -11.08
CA ALA A 10 -2.11 -1.07 -10.58
C ALA A 10 -2.01 -2.11 -11.71
N ARG A 11 -2.64 -1.85 -12.87
CA ARG A 11 -2.51 -2.74 -14.04
C ARG A 11 -1.09 -2.79 -14.59
N ASP A 12 -0.42 -1.64 -14.69
CA ASP A 12 0.95 -1.56 -15.22
C ASP A 12 1.93 -2.32 -14.30
N PHE A 13 1.80 -2.17 -12.97
CA PHE A 13 2.57 -2.97 -12.01
C PHE A 13 2.26 -4.47 -12.10
N ALA A 14 0.97 -4.84 -12.17
CA ALA A 14 0.58 -6.24 -12.26
C ALA A 14 1.12 -6.90 -13.53
N ALA A 15 1.07 -6.20 -14.66
CA ALA A 15 1.62 -6.67 -15.92
C ALA A 15 3.14 -6.90 -15.84
N GLU A 16 3.88 -5.98 -15.22
CA GLU A 16 5.33 -6.15 -15.02
C GLU A 16 5.63 -7.34 -14.11
N ILE A 17 4.89 -7.50 -13.00
CA ILE A 17 5.05 -8.65 -12.09
C ILE A 17 4.75 -9.97 -12.80
N SER A 18 3.69 -10.01 -13.60
CA SER A 18 3.28 -11.21 -14.34
C SER A 18 4.27 -11.59 -15.44
N TYR A 19 4.84 -10.59 -16.12
CA TYR A 19 5.78 -10.80 -17.22
C TYR A 19 7.16 -11.30 -16.76
N HIS A 20 7.53 -11.02 -15.51
CA HIS A 20 8.86 -11.34 -14.99
C HIS A 20 9.06 -12.86 -14.74
N ASP A 21 10.22 -13.38 -15.17
CA ASP A 21 10.67 -14.72 -14.78
C ASP A 21 11.27 -14.67 -13.37
N TRP A 22 10.50 -15.17 -12.40
CA TRP A 22 10.86 -15.17 -10.98
C TRP A 22 11.76 -16.35 -10.57
N SER A 23 11.93 -17.36 -11.43
CA SER A 23 12.67 -18.58 -11.09
C SER A 23 14.17 -18.34 -10.85
N ASP A 24 14.67 -17.22 -11.37
CA ASP A 24 16.08 -16.83 -11.30
C ASP A 24 16.31 -15.59 -10.41
N ALA A 25 15.26 -15.11 -9.73
CA ALA A 25 15.30 -13.85 -8.98
C ALA A 25 16.44 -13.74 -7.93
N PRO A 26 16.83 -14.81 -7.20
CA PRO A 26 17.92 -14.72 -6.24
C PRO A 26 19.31 -14.59 -6.86
N PHE A 27 19.46 -14.97 -8.13
CA PHE A 27 20.77 -15.11 -8.79
C PHE A 27 21.05 -14.00 -9.81
N ARG A 28 20.02 -13.25 -10.20
CA ARG A 28 20.10 -12.25 -11.27
C ARG A 28 20.02 -10.83 -10.72
N THR A 29 21.12 -10.08 -10.82
CA THR A 29 21.19 -8.65 -10.46
C THR A 29 21.15 -7.73 -11.69
N ASP A 30 21.44 -8.23 -12.89
CA ASP A 30 21.34 -7.50 -14.15
C ASP A 30 20.24 -8.09 -15.06
N ARG A 31 19.44 -7.22 -15.70
CA ARG A 31 18.40 -7.54 -16.73
C ARG A 31 17.04 -7.98 -16.20
N ALA A 32 16.32 -7.04 -15.57
CA ALA A 32 14.87 -7.13 -15.42
C ALA A 32 14.22 -7.28 -16.82
N GLY A 33 13.47 -8.36 -17.04
CA GLY A 33 12.86 -8.70 -18.33
C GLY A 33 13.54 -9.85 -19.09
N HIS A 34 14.64 -10.40 -18.56
CA HIS A 34 15.27 -11.59 -19.10
C HIS A 34 14.40 -12.83 -18.88
N ARG A 35 14.19 -13.63 -19.94
CA ARG A 35 13.51 -14.92 -19.85
C ARG A 35 14.51 -16.05 -20.06
N ARG A 36 14.53 -17.02 -19.16
CA ARG A 36 15.44 -18.16 -19.24
C ARG A 36 15.23 -19.03 -20.49
N GLU A 37 14.04 -19.02 -21.10
CA GLU A 37 13.79 -19.65 -22.40
C GLU A 37 14.67 -19.09 -23.53
N HIS A 38 15.26 -17.90 -23.34
CA HIS A 38 16.22 -17.30 -24.27
C HIS A 38 17.68 -17.60 -23.90
N ASP A 39 17.93 -18.30 -22.79
CA ASP A 39 19.27 -18.73 -22.43
C ASP A 39 19.73 -19.86 -23.36
N GLY A 40 20.91 -19.66 -23.95
CA GLY A 40 21.59 -20.70 -24.71
C GLY A 40 22.36 -21.66 -23.81
N ARG A 41 23.51 -22.14 -24.30
CA ARG A 41 24.38 -23.10 -23.59
C ARG A 41 24.91 -22.65 -22.21
N ASN A 42 24.78 -21.37 -21.87
CA ASN A 42 25.30 -20.80 -20.62
C ASN A 42 24.21 -20.61 -19.55
N ALA A 43 23.02 -21.22 -19.71
CA ALA A 43 21.97 -21.18 -18.71
C ALA A 43 22.49 -21.69 -17.36
N SER A 44 22.24 -20.92 -16.29
CA SER A 44 22.59 -21.35 -14.93
C SER A 44 21.84 -22.63 -14.56
N ALA A 45 22.55 -23.62 -14.00
CA ALA A 45 21.90 -24.84 -13.49
C ALA A 45 20.98 -24.56 -12.30
N PHE A 46 21.31 -23.53 -11.50
CA PHE A 46 20.56 -23.17 -10.31
C PHE A 46 19.37 -22.29 -10.66
N HIS A 47 18.19 -22.71 -10.24
CA HIS A 47 16.94 -21.96 -10.30
C HIS A 47 16.04 -22.41 -9.16
N LEU A 48 15.09 -21.55 -8.81
CA LEU A 48 14.02 -21.87 -7.90
C LEU A 48 13.09 -22.90 -8.52
N ASP A 49 12.58 -23.82 -7.71
CA ASP A 49 11.48 -24.69 -8.13
C ASP A 49 10.17 -23.90 -8.31
N ALA A 50 9.12 -24.54 -8.81
CA ALA A 50 7.84 -23.88 -9.08
C ALA A 50 7.20 -23.26 -7.81
N THR A 51 7.32 -23.94 -6.66
CA THR A 51 6.77 -23.44 -5.39
C THR A 51 7.56 -22.22 -4.91
N GLN A 52 8.89 -22.30 -4.97
CA GLN A 52 9.77 -21.20 -4.61
C GLN A 52 9.58 -19.99 -5.53
N THR A 53 9.43 -20.23 -6.82
CA THR A 53 9.13 -19.21 -7.84
C THR A 53 7.82 -18.50 -7.54
N GLU A 54 6.77 -19.27 -7.21
CA GLU A 54 5.47 -18.71 -6.84
C GLU A 54 5.54 -17.89 -5.54
N ASN A 55 6.27 -18.38 -4.54
CA ASN A 55 6.46 -17.65 -3.28
C ASN A 55 7.11 -16.28 -3.51
N VAL A 56 8.10 -16.18 -4.41
CA VAL A 56 8.72 -14.90 -4.76
C VAL A 56 7.70 -13.97 -5.44
N ARG A 57 6.92 -14.48 -6.41
CA ARG A 57 5.88 -13.69 -7.08
C ARG A 57 4.84 -13.16 -6.08
N ILE A 58 4.37 -14.01 -5.17
CA ILE A 58 3.42 -13.64 -4.12
C ILE A 58 4.01 -12.56 -3.21
N ASN A 59 5.27 -12.73 -2.77
CA ASN A 59 5.93 -11.76 -1.90
C ASN A 59 6.05 -10.39 -2.57
N VAL A 60 6.44 -10.34 -3.85
CA VAL A 60 6.52 -9.09 -4.61
C VAL A 60 5.13 -8.47 -4.79
N MET A 61 4.13 -9.30 -5.13
CA MET A 61 2.73 -8.86 -5.22
C MET A 61 2.27 -8.23 -3.91
N TRP A 62 2.55 -8.82 -2.75
CA TRP A 62 2.18 -8.23 -1.45
C TRP A 62 2.82 -6.86 -1.22
N VAL A 63 4.12 -6.73 -1.49
CA VAL A 63 4.83 -5.46 -1.30
C VAL A 63 4.21 -4.35 -2.16
N VAL A 64 3.96 -4.64 -3.43
CA VAL A 64 3.38 -3.67 -4.35
C VAL A 64 1.91 -3.37 -4.00
N ALA A 65 1.12 -4.39 -3.66
CA ALA A 65 -0.26 -4.24 -3.21
C ALA A 65 -0.35 -3.38 -1.94
N GLN A 66 0.59 -3.50 -1.01
CA GLN A 66 0.63 -2.66 0.19
C GLN A 66 0.81 -1.17 -0.15
N VAL A 67 1.71 -0.85 -1.09
CA VAL A 67 1.94 0.53 -1.53
C VAL A 67 0.74 1.04 -2.33
N LEU A 68 0.21 0.24 -3.24
CA LEU A 68 -0.97 0.62 -4.04
C LEU A 68 -2.20 0.82 -3.15
N GLY A 69 -2.43 -0.03 -2.16
CA GLY A 69 -3.53 0.11 -1.21
C GLY A 69 -3.45 1.37 -0.36
N HIS A 70 -2.25 1.91 -0.15
CA HIS A 70 -2.07 3.22 0.48
C HIS A 70 -2.53 4.37 -0.44
N HIS A 71 -2.26 4.29 -1.74
CA HIS A 71 -2.66 5.30 -2.72
C HIS A 71 -4.14 5.17 -3.16
N ASP A 72 -4.65 3.94 -3.18
CA ASP A 72 -6.01 3.58 -3.57
C ASP A 72 -6.66 2.71 -2.49
N PRO A 73 -7.41 3.32 -1.56
CA PRO A 73 -8.12 2.60 -0.49
C PRO A 73 -9.17 1.61 -1.00
N ASN A 74 -9.55 1.66 -2.29
CA ASN A 74 -10.53 0.77 -2.90
C ASN A 74 -9.90 -0.34 -3.74
N LEU A 75 -8.57 -0.52 -3.68
CA LEU A 75 -7.86 -1.55 -4.43
C LEU A 75 -8.46 -2.94 -4.15
N ASP A 76 -8.93 -3.62 -5.21
CA ASP A 76 -9.30 -5.03 -5.15
C ASP A 76 -8.03 -5.88 -5.20
N ILE A 77 -7.60 -6.35 -4.02
CA ILE A 77 -6.39 -7.15 -3.83
C ILE A 77 -6.45 -8.47 -4.61
N TYR A 78 -7.62 -9.12 -4.66
CA TYR A 78 -7.76 -10.40 -5.35
C TYR A 78 -7.66 -10.20 -6.85
N ARG A 79 -8.30 -9.16 -7.39
CA ARG A 79 -8.19 -8.82 -8.80
C ARG A 79 -6.76 -8.41 -9.18
N PHE A 80 -6.07 -7.68 -8.30
CA PHE A 80 -4.66 -7.34 -8.49
C PHE A 80 -3.78 -8.60 -8.48
N ALA A 81 -3.99 -9.53 -7.55
CA ALA A 81 -3.26 -10.80 -7.48
C ALA A 81 -3.46 -11.65 -8.75
N GLU A 82 -4.69 -11.75 -9.26
CA GLU A 82 -4.97 -12.44 -10.53
C GLU A 82 -4.22 -11.79 -11.70
N ALA A 83 -4.22 -10.45 -11.75
CA ALA A 83 -3.50 -9.71 -12.79
C ALA A 83 -1.97 -9.88 -12.69
N CYS A 84 -1.43 -10.11 -11.48
CA CYS A 84 -0.02 -10.46 -11.26
C CYS A 84 0.31 -11.90 -11.68
N GLY A 85 -0.68 -12.72 -12.04
CA GLY A 85 -0.50 -14.14 -12.34
C GLY A 85 -0.33 -15.02 -11.10
N VAL A 86 -0.89 -14.62 -9.96
CA VAL A 86 -0.95 -15.41 -8.73
C VAL A 86 -2.27 -16.17 -8.68
N ASP A 87 -2.23 -17.46 -8.33
CA ASP A 87 -3.47 -18.23 -8.13
C ASP A 87 -4.18 -17.78 -6.84
N THR A 88 -5.39 -17.25 -6.99
CA THR A 88 -6.21 -16.76 -5.89
C THR A 88 -7.08 -17.83 -5.26
N ARG A 89 -6.97 -19.09 -5.70
CA ARG A 89 -7.75 -20.20 -5.16
C ARG A 89 -7.03 -20.92 -4.03
N THR A 90 -7.80 -21.54 -3.13
CA THR A 90 -7.26 -22.43 -2.11
C THR A 90 -6.71 -23.71 -2.73
N PRO A 91 -5.92 -24.51 -2.00
CA PRO A 91 -5.54 -25.86 -2.46
C PRO A 91 -6.74 -26.77 -2.78
N SER A 92 -7.90 -26.50 -2.18
CA SER A 92 -9.17 -27.19 -2.45
C SER A 92 -9.99 -26.56 -3.61
N GLY A 93 -9.43 -25.58 -4.32
CA GLY A 93 -10.05 -24.91 -5.46
C GLY A 93 -11.10 -23.86 -5.12
N GLN A 94 -11.28 -23.53 -3.83
CA GLN A 94 -12.23 -22.50 -3.40
C GLN A 94 -11.72 -21.11 -3.78
N PRO A 95 -12.60 -20.18 -4.19
CA PRO A 95 -12.20 -18.82 -4.48
C PRO A 95 -11.70 -18.11 -3.22
N ARG A 96 -10.79 -17.14 -3.42
CA ARG A 96 -10.27 -16.25 -2.37
C ARG A 96 -9.48 -16.97 -1.27
N SER A 97 -8.33 -17.50 -1.64
CA SER A 97 -7.34 -18.01 -0.69
C SER A 97 -6.91 -16.94 0.30
N GLY A 98 -6.76 -17.34 1.57
CA GLY A 98 -6.21 -16.49 2.63
C GLY A 98 -4.73 -16.17 2.43
N SER A 99 -4.02 -16.94 1.60
CA SER A 99 -2.63 -16.61 1.23
C SER A 99 -2.54 -15.25 0.55
N ILE A 100 -3.55 -14.83 -0.21
CA ILE A 100 -3.49 -13.54 -0.93
C ILE A 100 -3.38 -12.34 0.02
N THR A 101 -3.99 -12.42 1.21
CA THR A 101 -3.96 -11.33 2.20
C THR A 101 -2.93 -11.56 3.31
N ALA A 102 -2.33 -12.75 3.42
CA ALA A 102 -1.50 -13.15 4.56
C ALA A 102 -0.25 -12.28 4.77
N GLY A 103 0.36 -11.77 3.69
CA GLY A 103 1.52 -10.87 3.79
C GLY A 103 1.17 -9.38 3.80
N LEU A 104 -0.12 -9.05 3.80
CA LEU A 104 -0.59 -7.67 3.85
C LEU A 104 -0.84 -7.25 5.29
N ARG A 105 -0.39 -6.05 5.62
CA ARG A 105 -0.71 -5.41 6.89
C ARG A 105 -2.04 -4.72 6.78
N HIS A 106 -2.86 -4.86 7.81
CA HIS A 106 -4.12 -4.16 7.95
C HIS A 106 -4.06 -3.18 9.11
N ASP A 107 -4.78 -2.07 9.01
CA ASP A 107 -5.00 -1.14 10.11
C ASP A 107 -6.13 -1.62 11.04
N ASN A 108 -6.37 -0.87 12.12
CA ASN A 108 -7.37 -1.20 13.14
C ASN A 108 -8.82 -1.16 12.63
N ILE A 109 -9.07 -0.70 11.41
CA ILE A 109 -10.38 -0.66 10.76
C ILE A 109 -10.47 -1.60 9.54
N GLY A 110 -9.48 -2.48 9.36
CA GLY A 110 -9.45 -3.52 8.34
C GLY A 110 -8.98 -3.07 6.95
N ARG A 111 -8.52 -1.83 6.77
CA ARG A 111 -7.95 -1.35 5.51
C ARG A 111 -6.49 -1.79 5.40
N LEU A 112 -5.93 -1.77 4.19
CA LEU A 112 -4.49 -1.98 4.03
C LEU A 112 -3.71 -0.90 4.79
N GLY A 113 -2.89 -1.35 5.75
CA GLY A 113 -2.02 -0.49 6.53
C GLY A 113 -0.94 0.16 5.67
N GLY A 114 -0.42 1.31 6.08
CA GLY A 114 0.72 1.91 5.39
C GLY A 114 2.00 1.07 5.50
N PRO A 115 3.12 1.54 4.92
CA PRO A 115 4.45 1.10 5.32
C PRO A 115 4.58 1.07 6.86
N VAL A 116 5.22 0.04 7.43
CA VAL A 116 5.48 -0.11 8.89
C VAL A 116 6.21 1.11 9.48
N LEU A 117 6.77 1.95 8.60
CA LEU A 117 7.51 3.15 8.91
C LEU A 117 7.06 4.22 7.91
N CYS A 118 6.15 5.11 8.31
CA CYS A 118 6.12 6.52 7.92
C CYS A 118 4.75 7.12 8.29
N HIS A 119 4.54 7.37 9.57
CA HIS A 119 3.79 8.55 9.96
C HIS A 119 4.65 9.75 9.58
N SER A 120 4.79 10.06 8.28
CA SER A 120 5.63 11.17 7.84
C SER A 120 4.90 12.47 8.10
N CYS A 121 5.61 13.43 8.69
CA CYS A 121 5.07 14.75 8.93
C CYS A 121 4.77 15.43 7.60
N HIS A 122 3.52 15.78 7.36
CA HIS A 122 3.06 16.43 6.12
C HIS A 122 3.77 17.77 5.82
N VAL A 123 4.40 18.37 6.83
CA VAL A 123 5.09 19.66 6.72
C VAL A 123 6.57 19.52 6.36
N CYS A 124 7.24 18.46 6.84
CA CYS A 124 8.69 18.33 6.70
C CYS A 124 9.17 16.99 6.16
N ASP A 125 8.24 16.09 5.83
CA ASP A 125 8.44 14.74 5.28
C ASP A 125 9.28 13.77 6.12
N ARG A 126 9.76 14.21 7.29
CA ARG A 126 10.46 13.35 8.25
C ARG A 126 9.48 12.49 9.04
N ALA A 127 9.92 11.30 9.45
CA ALA A 127 9.13 10.40 10.27
C ALA A 127 8.73 11.03 11.63
N VAL A 128 7.49 10.85 12.02
CA VAL A 128 6.92 11.19 13.33
C VAL A 128 6.99 9.96 14.21
N GLN A 129 7.67 10.09 15.35
CA GLN A 129 7.72 9.04 16.35
C GLN A 129 6.44 9.09 17.20
N PRO A 130 5.88 7.94 17.60
CA PRO A 130 4.80 7.90 18.56
C PRO A 130 5.23 8.53 19.90
N ASP A 131 4.28 9.09 20.63
CA ASP A 131 4.50 9.55 22.00
C ASP A 131 4.71 8.37 22.97
N ASP A 132 4.92 8.69 24.25
CA ASP A 132 5.10 7.71 25.32
C ASP A 132 3.91 6.75 25.51
N GLN A 133 2.75 7.09 24.96
CA GLN A 133 1.55 6.25 24.92
C GLN A 133 1.41 5.46 23.61
N GLY A 134 2.41 5.50 22.74
CA GLY A 134 2.36 4.87 21.42
C GLY A 134 1.36 5.55 20.49
N LYS A 135 1.07 6.84 20.68
CA LYS A 135 0.12 7.58 19.84
C LYS A 135 0.81 8.61 18.96
N ILE A 136 0.24 8.83 17.79
CA ILE A 136 0.65 9.90 16.88
C ILE A 136 -0.48 10.90 16.67
N ARG A 137 -0.10 12.17 16.57
CA ARG A 137 -1.03 13.27 16.32
C ARG A 137 -1.33 13.36 14.83
N ARG A 138 -2.62 13.58 14.50
CA ARG A 138 -3.05 13.98 13.17
C ARG A 138 -3.86 15.27 13.23
N GLU A 139 -3.69 16.11 12.23
CA GLU A 139 -4.29 17.43 12.08
C GLU A 139 -5.14 17.48 10.81
N GLY A 140 -6.13 18.36 10.78
CA GLY A 140 -6.97 18.57 9.62
C GLY A 140 -7.99 19.68 9.85
N VAL A 141 -8.97 19.77 8.95
CA VAL A 141 -10.02 20.79 8.99
C VAL A 141 -11.36 20.08 8.85
N ALA A 142 -12.35 20.48 9.66
CA ALA A 142 -13.73 20.01 9.58
C ALA A 142 -14.70 21.18 9.38
N ARG A 143 -15.90 20.87 8.91
CA ARG A 143 -17.01 21.83 8.89
C ARG A 143 -17.59 21.98 10.30
N GLN A 144 -17.87 23.22 10.69
CA GLN A 144 -18.32 23.59 12.04
C GLN A 144 -19.77 23.16 12.33
N ASP A 145 -20.59 23.01 11.29
CA ASP A 145 -22.02 22.66 11.37
C ASP A 145 -22.30 21.16 11.22
N SER A 146 -21.27 20.35 10.95
CA SER A 146 -21.44 18.92 10.74
C SER A 146 -21.56 18.18 12.08
N SER A 147 -22.74 17.61 12.34
CA SER A 147 -23.01 16.76 13.52
C SER A 147 -22.20 15.45 13.54
N ALA A 148 -21.54 15.11 12.43
CA ALA A 148 -20.52 14.08 12.35
C ALA A 148 -19.16 14.75 12.12
N VAL A 149 -18.13 14.37 12.89
CA VAL A 149 -16.76 14.88 12.72
C VAL A 149 -16.19 14.31 11.40
N GLY A 150 -16.63 14.88 10.28
CA GLY A 150 -16.14 14.59 8.96
C GLY A 150 -15.03 15.57 8.64
N TRP A 151 -13.81 15.04 8.45
CA TRP A 151 -12.69 15.81 7.93
C TRP A 151 -13.08 16.37 6.56
N ALA A 152 -13.16 17.70 6.47
CA ALA A 152 -13.23 18.39 5.19
C ALA A 152 -11.87 18.37 4.48
N TRP A 153 -10.78 18.29 5.25
CA TRP A 153 -9.42 18.06 4.78
C TRP A 153 -8.60 17.37 5.89
N GLY A 154 -7.69 16.47 5.52
CA GLY A 154 -6.96 15.60 6.46
C GLY A 154 -7.71 14.28 6.75
N PRO A 155 -7.32 13.52 7.79
CA PRO A 155 -6.28 13.85 8.77
C PRO A 155 -4.87 13.55 8.26
N VAL A 156 -3.92 14.46 8.49
CA VAL A 156 -2.50 14.29 8.15
C VAL A 156 -1.64 14.22 9.42
N VAL A 157 -0.60 13.39 9.41
CA VAL A 157 0.35 13.33 10.52
C VAL A 157 1.24 14.58 10.50
N VAL A 158 1.46 15.19 11.66
CA VAL A 158 2.34 16.36 11.78
C VAL A 158 3.13 16.25 13.09
N HIS A 159 4.42 16.60 13.08
CA HIS A 159 5.17 16.80 14.34
C HIS A 159 4.53 17.93 15.16
N GLU A 160 4.61 17.86 16.48
CA GLU A 160 4.08 18.91 17.35
C GLU A 160 4.71 20.27 17.01
N GLU A 161 6.01 20.32 16.74
CA GLU A 161 6.70 21.55 16.34
C GLU A 161 6.37 22.02 14.92
N CYS A 162 5.86 21.14 14.06
CA CYS A 162 5.51 21.46 12.68
C CYS A 162 4.07 21.96 12.53
N ARG A 163 3.21 21.76 13.54
CA ARG A 163 1.78 22.09 13.49
C ARG A 163 1.50 23.55 13.11
N THR A 164 2.34 24.48 13.57
CA THR A 164 2.17 25.92 13.34
C THR A 164 2.49 26.34 11.90
N LYS A 165 3.21 25.48 11.17
CA LYS A 165 3.57 25.65 9.77
C LYS A 165 2.64 24.89 8.82
N LEU A 166 1.71 24.11 9.36
CA LEU A 166 0.70 23.43 8.56
C LEU A 166 -0.09 24.45 7.76
N ARG A 167 -0.26 24.17 6.47
CA ARG A 167 -1.10 24.94 5.56
C ARG A 167 -2.09 24.00 4.93
N THR A 168 -3.32 24.44 4.87
CA THR A 168 -4.41 23.65 4.30
C THR A 168 -5.05 24.44 3.16
N PRO A 169 -5.61 23.76 2.14
CA PRO A 169 -6.39 24.44 1.10
C PRO A 169 -7.57 25.25 1.65
N LEU A 170 -8.00 24.95 2.89
CA LEU A 170 -9.15 25.55 3.55
C LEU A 170 -8.77 26.63 4.57
N ASP A 171 -7.50 27.03 4.68
CA ASP A 171 -7.06 28.01 5.70
C ASP A 171 -7.86 29.33 5.63
N HIS A 172 -8.23 29.75 4.43
CA HIS A 172 -9.04 30.96 4.18
C HIS A 172 -10.51 30.82 4.63
N LEU A 173 -10.97 29.61 4.90
CA LEU A 173 -12.33 29.31 5.38
C LEU A 173 -12.35 28.98 6.88
N VAL A 174 -11.20 28.76 7.51
CA VAL A 174 -11.12 28.52 8.96
C VAL A 174 -11.61 29.78 9.69
N GLY A 175 -12.58 29.60 10.59
CA GLY A 175 -13.30 30.70 11.24
C GLY A 175 -14.53 31.20 10.48
N ASN A 176 -14.78 30.68 9.26
CA ASN A 176 -15.97 30.96 8.45
C ASN A 176 -16.66 29.64 8.04
N GLY A 177 -17.19 28.93 9.03
CA GLY A 177 -17.86 27.63 8.84
C GLY A 177 -16.93 26.41 8.82
N TYR A 178 -15.63 26.62 8.93
CA TYR A 178 -14.62 25.55 9.08
C TYR A 178 -13.77 25.77 10.33
N VAL A 179 -13.27 24.67 10.89
CA VAL A 179 -12.44 24.67 12.09
C VAL A 179 -11.30 23.67 11.96
N SER A 180 -10.11 24.06 12.39
CA SER A 180 -8.97 23.15 12.52
C SER A 180 -9.22 22.19 13.67
N ILE A 181 -9.10 20.90 13.41
CA ILE A 181 -9.30 19.84 14.39
C ILE A 181 -8.12 18.89 14.37
N TRP A 182 -7.96 18.17 15.47
CA TRP A 182 -6.87 17.21 15.64
C TRP A 182 -7.34 16.02 16.45
N GLU A 183 -6.61 14.92 16.28
CA GLU A 183 -6.78 13.72 17.09
C GLU A 183 -5.43 13.06 17.35
N LYS A 184 -5.41 12.18 18.36
CA LYS A 184 -4.30 11.24 18.57
C LYS A 184 -4.82 9.84 18.27
N ILE A 185 -4.10 9.11 17.43
CA ILE A 185 -4.40 7.70 17.14
C ILE A 185 -3.26 6.81 17.64
N ALA A 186 -3.57 5.56 17.95
CA ALA A 186 -2.52 4.56 18.14
C ALA A 186 -1.69 4.47 16.84
N ALA A 187 -0.37 4.49 17.00
CA ALA A 187 0.58 4.42 15.90
C ALA A 187 0.60 3.06 15.20
#